data_AF-A0A9D1NT98-F1
#
_entry.id   AF-A0A9D1NT98-F1
#
_cell.length_a   1.000
_cell.length_b   1.000
_cell.length_c   1.000
_cell.angle_alpha   90.00
_cell.angle_beta   90.00
_cell.angle_gamma   90.00
#
_symmetry.space_group_name_H-M   'P 1'
#
loop_
_entity.id
_entity.type
_entity.pdbx_description
1 polymer ?
#
loop_
_entity_poly.entity_id
_entity_poly.type
_entity_poly.pdbx_seq_one_letter_code
_entity_poly.pdbx_strand_id
1 'polypeptide(L)'
;MMMDVHLKVTPEELKVKAEQVNGHLSALRQRFQSMEQSVNRSASYWQGEAGDMHRRDYQERKEGIGEIFRRLSEQVSDLQAIAANYQESERQVSEFLGDLPSDVIL
;
A
#
# COMPACT_ATOMS: atom_id res chain seq x y z
N MET A 1 12.15 24.84 -16.34
CA MET A 1 10.75 25.03 -15.92
C MET A 1 10.52 24.02 -14.80
N MET A 2 10.59 24.45 -13.53
CA MET A 2 10.29 23.57 -12.40
C MET A 2 8.77 23.38 -12.35
N MET A 3 8.31 22.14 -12.48
CA MET A 3 6.92 21.81 -12.26
C MET A 3 6.66 21.89 -10.75
N ASP A 4 5.93 22.93 -10.37
CA ASP A 4 5.42 23.11 -9.03
C ASP A 4 4.28 22.10 -8.80
N VAL A 5 4.63 20.94 -8.24
CA VAL A 5 3.66 19.89 -7.88
C VAL A 5 3.04 20.27 -6.53
N HIS A 6 1.96 21.04 -6.58
CA HIS A 6 1.15 21.32 -5.39
C HIS A 6 0.36 20.06 -4.99
N LEU A 7 0.78 19.41 -3.90
CA LEU A 7 -0.02 18.38 -3.28
C LEU A 7 -1.26 19.01 -2.63
N LYS A 8 -2.46 18.52 -2.98
CA LYS A 8 -3.73 18.97 -2.37
C LYS A 8 -3.97 18.42 -0.96
N VAL A 9 -3.06 17.59 -0.46
CA VAL A 9 -3.15 16.88 0.83
C VAL A 9 -1.82 17.02 1.55
N THR A 10 -1.84 17.06 2.89
CA THR A 10 -0.58 17.19 3.64
C THR A 10 0.21 15.87 3.64
N PRO A 11 1.55 15.92 3.79
CA PRO A 11 2.36 14.70 3.95
C PRO A 11 1.87 13.81 5.11
N GLU A 12 1.45 14.40 6.23
CA GLU A 12 0.83 13.70 7.36
C GLU A 12 -0.45 12.94 6.97
N GLU A 13 -1.38 13.57 6.23
CA GLU A 13 -2.60 12.93 5.77
C GLU A 13 -2.29 11.73 4.85
N LEU A 14 -1.30 11.89 3.97
CA LEU A 14 -0.80 10.82 3.11
C LEU A 14 -0.26 9.63 3.90
N LYS A 15 0.57 9.90 4.91
CA LYS A 15 1.15 8.87 5.77
C LYS A 15 0.07 8.12 6.54
N VAL A 16 -0.88 8.83 7.15
CA VAL A 16 -2.01 8.22 7.86
C VAL A 16 -2.83 7.32 6.93
N LYS A 17 -3.10 7.78 5.71
CA LYS A 17 -3.84 6.96 4.73
C LYS A 17 -3.05 5.74 4.27
N ALA A 18 -1.75 5.87 4.05
CA ALA A 18 -0.88 4.75 3.71
C ALA A 18 -0.86 3.69 4.82
N GLU A 19 -0.78 4.11 6.09
CA GLU A 19 -0.86 3.21 7.25
C GLU A 19 -2.22 2.49 7.35
N GLN A 20 -3.33 3.21 7.14
CA GLN A 20 -4.68 2.61 7.11
C GLN A 20 -4.80 1.53 6.02
N VAL A 21 -4.31 1.81 4.81
CA VAL A 21 -4.32 0.85 3.70
C VAL A 21 -3.46 -0.38 4.03
N ASN A 22 -2.29 -0.20 4.66
CA ASN A 22 -1.46 -1.31 5.14
C ASN A 22 -2.17 -2.19 6.18
N GLY A 23 -2.92 -1.58 7.09
CA GLY A 23 -3.75 -2.30 8.05
C GLY A 23 -4.81 -3.16 7.36
N HIS A 24 -5.54 -2.60 6.40
CA HIS A 24 -6.53 -3.33 5.61
C HIS A 24 -5.90 -4.46 4.78
N LEU A 25 -4.74 -4.22 4.16
CA LEU A 25 -3.96 -5.22 3.43
C LEU A 25 -3.60 -6.41 4.32
N SER A 26 -3.11 -6.14 5.52
CA SER A 26 -2.73 -7.18 6.48
C SER A 26 -3.93 -8.02 6.91
N ALA A 27 -5.06 -7.38 7.22
CA ALA A 27 -6.31 -8.08 7.55
C ALA A 27 -6.83 -8.93 6.38
N LEU A 28 -6.72 -8.42 5.15
CA LEU A 28 -7.13 -9.15 3.95
C LEU A 28 -6.24 -10.38 3.72
N ARG A 29 -4.91 -10.26 3.90
CA ARG A 29 -3.98 -11.40 3.81
C ARG A 29 -4.34 -12.51 4.81
N GLN A 30 -4.61 -12.16 6.06
CA GLN A 30 -5.01 -13.12 7.08
C GLN A 30 -6.32 -13.84 6.73
N ARG A 31 -7.31 -13.12 6.20
CA ARG A 31 -8.59 -13.71 5.75
C ARG A 31 -8.38 -14.70 4.61
N PHE A 32 -7.54 -14.37 3.63
CA PHE A 32 -7.22 -15.28 2.54
C PHE A 32 -6.46 -16.52 3.01
N GLN A 33 -5.51 -16.38 3.93
CA GLN A 33 -4.82 -17.52 4.54
C GLN A 33 -5.79 -18.45 5.27
N SER A 34 -6.74 -17.90 6.03
CA SER A 34 -7.77 -18.70 6.72
C SER A 34 -8.69 -19.43 5.74
N MET A 35 -9.06 -18.76 4.64
CA MET A 35 -9.83 -19.37 3.56
C MET A 35 -9.05 -20.52 2.90
N GLU A 36 -7.78 -20.31 2.59
CA GLU A 36 -6.90 -21.34 2.02
C GLU A 36 -6.80 -22.55 2.94
N GLN A 37 -6.60 -22.34 4.24
CA GLN A 37 -6.58 -23.42 5.22
C GLN A 37 -7.90 -24.20 5.24
N SER A 38 -9.03 -23.50 5.15
CA SER A 38 -10.36 -24.14 5.11
C SER A 38 -10.56 -24.96 3.84
N VAL A 39 -10.16 -24.44 2.68
CA VAL A 39 -10.18 -25.15 1.40
C VAL A 39 -9.29 -26.39 1.45
N ASN A 40 -8.08 -26.28 2.00
CA ASN A 40 -7.16 -27.41 2.12
C ASN A 40 -7.68 -28.48 3.08
N ARG A 41 -8.29 -28.09 4.20
CA ARG A 41 -8.96 -29.03 5.12
C ARG A 41 -10.16 -29.73 4.48
N SER A 42 -10.83 -29.10 3.50
CA SER A 42 -11.94 -29.73 2.79
C SER A 42 -11.55 -31.02 2.05
N ALA A 43 -10.27 -31.18 1.69
CA ALA A 43 -9.79 -32.38 1.03
C ALA A 43 -9.98 -33.66 1.87
N SER A 44 -9.99 -33.56 3.20
CA SER A 44 -10.09 -34.75 4.06
C SER A 44 -11.50 -35.33 4.12
N TYR A 45 -12.54 -34.48 4.03
CA TYR A 45 -13.95 -34.90 4.19
C TYR A 45 -14.78 -34.75 2.91
N TRP A 46 -14.34 -33.95 1.94
CA TRP A 46 -14.99 -33.79 0.65
C TRP A 46 -14.11 -34.35 -0.46
N GLN A 47 -14.15 -35.68 -0.55
CA GLN A 47 -13.44 -36.48 -1.53
C GLN A 47 -14.35 -36.73 -2.75
N GLY A 48 -13.79 -36.62 -3.95
CA GLY A 48 -14.52 -36.80 -5.22
C GLY A 48 -14.42 -35.59 -6.16
N GLU A 49 -14.87 -35.81 -7.40
CA GLU A 49 -14.66 -34.92 -8.54
C GLU A 49 -15.17 -33.48 -8.31
N ALA A 50 -16.32 -33.32 -7.66
CA ALA A 50 -16.85 -32.00 -7.31
C ALA A 50 -15.96 -31.24 -6.30
N GLY A 51 -15.40 -31.94 -5.31
CA GLY A 51 -14.49 -31.34 -4.35
C GLY A 51 -13.16 -30.95 -5.00
N ASP A 52 -12.65 -31.79 -5.91
CA ASP A 52 -11.42 -31.51 -6.66
C ASP A 52 -11.60 -30.32 -7.62
N MET A 53 -12.75 -30.23 -8.29
CA MET A 53 -13.11 -29.09 -9.14
C MET A 53 -13.11 -27.78 -8.36
N HIS A 54 -13.81 -27.71 -7.22
CA HIS A 54 -13.86 -26.48 -6.42
C HIS A 54 -12.49 -26.09 -5.82
N ARG A 55 -11.65 -27.07 -5.46
CA ARG A 55 -10.27 -26.79 -5.04
C ARG A 55 -9.44 -26.22 -6.20
N ARG A 56 -9.59 -26.75 -7.41
CA ARG A 56 -8.92 -26.23 -8.61
C ARG A 56 -9.36 -24.79 -8.91
N ASP A 57 -10.67 -24.53 -8.92
CA ASP A 57 -11.23 -23.19 -9.14
C ASP A 57 -10.67 -22.16 -8.14
N TYR A 58 -10.52 -22.57 -6.87
CA TYR A 58 -9.92 -21.72 -5.85
C TYR A 58 -8.45 -21.40 -6.16
N GLN A 59 -7.66 -22.40 -6.57
CA GLN A 59 -6.24 -22.20 -6.91
C GLN A 59 -6.07 -21.28 -8.13
N GLU A 60 -6.91 -21.43 -9.16
CA GLU A 60 -6.89 -20.53 -10.33
C GLU A 60 -7.18 -19.07 -9.95
N ARG A 61 -8.12 -18.86 -9.03
CA ARG A 61 -8.46 -17.51 -8.54
C ARG A 61 -7.40 -16.93 -7.60
N LYS A 62 -6.67 -17.79 -6.89
CA LYS A 62 -5.61 -17.41 -5.93
C LYS A 62 -4.50 -16.60 -6.61
N GLU A 63 -4.16 -16.92 -7.86
CA GLU A 63 -3.16 -16.17 -8.63
C GLU A 63 -3.55 -14.70 -8.80
N GLY A 64 -4.82 -14.44 -9.15
CA GLY A 64 -5.35 -13.08 -9.29
C GLY A 64 -5.35 -12.30 -7.96
N ILE A 65 -5.54 -12.99 -6.84
CA ILE A 65 -5.47 -12.38 -5.51
C ILE A 65 -4.03 -11.96 -5.18
N GLY A 66 -3.02 -12.75 -5.56
CA GLY A 66 -1.62 -12.39 -5.42
C GLY A 66 -1.26 -11.09 -6.15
N GLU A 67 -1.76 -10.93 -7.37
CA GLU A 67 -1.56 -9.73 -8.17
C GLU A 67 -2.23 -8.49 -7.53
N ILE A 68 -3.45 -8.64 -6.98
CA ILE A 68 -4.12 -7.57 -6.23
C ILE A 68 -3.27 -7.15 -5.02
N PHE A 69 -2.74 -8.10 -4.26
CA PHE A 69 -1.88 -7.81 -3.11
C PHE A 69 -0.60 -7.08 -3.51
N ARG A 70 0.01 -7.45 -4.64
CA ARG A 70 1.20 -6.78 -5.17
C ARG A 70 0.91 -5.32 -5.47
N ARG A 71 -0.11 -5.06 -6.31
CA ARG A 71 -0.48 -3.70 -6.73
C ARG A 71 -0.86 -2.79 -5.57
N LEU A 72 -1.61 -3.31 -4.60
CA LEU A 72 -1.98 -2.55 -3.41
C LEU A 72 -0.76 -2.24 -2.52
N SER A 73 0.20 -3.17 -2.42
CA SER A 73 1.44 -2.92 -1.67
C SER A 73 2.32 -1.88 -2.35
N GLU A 74 2.39 -1.89 -3.69
CA GLU A 74 3.09 -0.87 -4.49
C GLU A 74 2.50 0.52 -4.25
N GLN A 75 1.18 0.67 -4.33
CA GLN A 75 0.52 1.95 -4.06
C GLN A 75 0.82 2.50 -2.66
N VAL A 76 0.89 1.63 -1.65
CA VAL A 76 1.26 2.08 -0.30
C VAL A 76 2.71 2.56 -0.24
N SER A 77 3.63 1.82 -0.85
CA SER A 77 5.04 2.22 -0.95
C SER A 77 5.20 3.56 -1.68
N ASP A 78 4.46 3.76 -2.76
CA ASP A 78 4.49 4.99 -3.54
C ASP A 78 3.98 6.19 -2.73
N LEU A 79 2.88 6.02 -1.99
CA LEU A 79 2.35 7.08 -1.12
C LEU A 79 3.34 7.46 -0.01
N GLN A 80 4.04 6.47 0.56
CA GLN A 80 5.10 6.71 1.55
C GLN A 80 6.30 7.45 0.95
N ALA A 81 6.72 7.07 -0.26
CA ALA A 81 7.81 7.73 -0.97
C ALA A 81 7.46 9.19 -1.32
N ILE A 82 6.24 9.45 -1.77
CA ILE A 82 5.76 10.81 -2.05
C ILE A 82 5.78 11.66 -0.78
N ALA A 83 5.27 11.14 0.34
CA ALA A 83 5.27 11.86 1.61
C ALA A 83 6.71 12.19 2.07
N ALA A 84 7.64 11.24 1.97
CA ALA A 84 9.04 11.44 2.35
C ALA A 84 9.75 12.48 1.46
N ASN A 85 9.56 12.41 0.14
CA ASN A 85 10.14 13.37 -0.80
C ASN A 85 9.63 14.80 -0.55
N TYR A 86 8.36 14.94 -0.19
CA TYR A 86 7.76 16.24 0.10
C TYR A 86 8.33 16.84 1.39
N GLN A 87 8.45 16.04 2.46
CA GLN A 87 9.07 16.46 3.73
C GLN A 87 10.53 16.89 3.54
N GLU A 88 11.30 16.16 2.73
CA GLU A 88 12.68 16.51 2.43
C GLU A 88 12.77 17.81 1.61
N SER A 89 11.86 18.01 0.66
CA SER A 89 11.78 19.24 -0.12
C SER A 89 11.43 20.45 0.76
N GLU A 90 10.46 20.31 1.67
CA GLU A 90 10.12 21.35 2.64
C GLU A 90 11.28 21.66 3.58
N ARG A 91 12.01 20.65 4.04
CA ARG A 91 13.22 20.84 4.87
C ARG A 91 14.29 21.63 4.13
N GLN A 92 14.59 21.28 2.89
CA GLN A 92 15.57 21.99 2.05
C GLN A 92 15.15 23.43 1.77
N VAL A 93 13.86 23.67 1.50
CA VAL A 93 13.32 25.03 1.33
C VAL A 93 13.41 25.82 2.63
N SER A 94 13.10 25.23 3.79
CA SER A 94 13.22 25.90 5.09
C SER A 94 14.68 26.19 5.47
N GLU A 95 15.61 25.30 5.15
CA GLU A 95 17.05 25.51 5.34
C GLU A 95 17.54 26.64 4.42
N PHE A 96 17.11 26.67 3.15
CA PHE A 96 17.41 27.75 2.21
C PHE A 96 16.82 29.10 2.63
N LEU A 97 15.58 29.12 3.14
CA LEU A 97 14.94 30.33 3.68
C LEU A 97 15.54 30.79 5.00
N GLY A 98 16.11 29.88 5.80
CA GLY A 98 16.84 30.21 7.03
C GLY A 98 18.26 30.73 6.77
N ASP A 99 18.87 30.35 5.65
CA ASP A 99 20.19 30.81 5.20
C ASP A 99 20.14 32.13 4.41
N LEU A 100 18.94 32.54 3.96
CA LEU A 100 18.70 33.90 3.49
C LEU A 100 18.89 34.86 4.67
N PRO A 101 19.90 35.75 4.65
CA PRO A 101 20.06 36.72 5.71
C PRO A 101 18.78 37.54 5.82
N SER A 102 18.27 37.70 7.04
CA SER A 102 17.14 38.59 7.37
C SER A 102 17.46 40.08 7.15
N ASP A 103 18.45 40.36 6.31
CA ASP A 103 19.06 41.65 6.09
C ASP A 103 19.03 41.98 4.59
N VAL A 104 17.81 42.09 4.07
CA VAL A 104 17.53 43.07 3.03
C VAL A 104 16.75 44.20 3.70
N ILE A 105 17.56 45.18 4.09
CA ILE A 105 17.39 46.45 4.80
C ILE A 105 16.22 47.35 4.30
N LEU A 106 15.58 48.03 5.28
CA LEU A 106 14.83 49.32 5.33
C LEU A 106 13.74 49.65 4.29
#